data_AF-A0A4P9Z2Q4-F1
#
_entry.id   AF-A0A4P9Z2Q4-F1
#
_cell.length_a   1.000
_cell.length_b   1.000
_cell.length_c   1.000
_cell.angle_alpha   90.00
_cell.angle_beta   90.00
_cell.angle_gamma   90.00
#
_symmetry.space_group_name_H-M   'P 1'
#
loop_
_entity.id
_entity.type
_entity.pdbx_description
1 polymer ?
#
loop_
_entity_poly.entity_id
_entity_poly.type
_entity_poly.pdbx_seq_one_letter_code
_entity_poly.pdbx_strand_id
1 'polypeptide(L)'
;MSAAGESIMLGGLARLDYVEGGRPILITVISVLRPHFTNIDRANKLCARLAGPVTDWPRILRPPRRDVMRLHAFPPLKPALRVSAYGHYDCMASLDVVWSGVGWCALAGRFPPVVLEAWSPNGVGVYERKPLLPYEFTGKVAKRSQVLRKTPA
;
A
#
# COMPACT_ATOMS: atom_id res chain seq x y z
N MET A 1 -9.97 -0.77 -6.16
CA MET A 1 -9.79 0.50 -6.89
C MET A 1 -9.07 1.48 -5.99
N SER A 2 -8.08 2.19 -6.53
CA SER A 2 -7.38 3.31 -5.89
C SER A 2 -7.34 4.48 -6.86
N ALA A 3 -7.52 5.71 -6.37
CA ALA A 3 -7.38 6.95 -7.14
C ALA A 3 -6.17 7.78 -6.68
N ALA A 4 -5.77 8.77 -7.48
CA ALA A 4 -4.69 9.69 -7.09
C ALA A 4 -5.02 10.38 -5.76
N GLY A 5 -4.03 10.51 -4.88
CA GLY A 5 -4.20 10.98 -3.51
C GLY A 5 -4.60 9.90 -2.50
N GLU A 6 -4.87 8.66 -2.93
CA GLU A 6 -5.11 7.52 -2.03
C GLU A 6 -3.82 6.76 -1.68
N SER A 7 -3.87 6.08 -0.54
CA SER A 7 -2.79 5.27 0.01
C SER A 7 -3.33 3.94 0.52
N ILE A 8 -2.58 2.86 0.25
CA ILE A 8 -2.83 1.50 0.75
C ILE A 8 -1.72 1.17 1.74
N MET A 9 -2.07 0.81 2.97
CA MET A 9 -1.13 0.45 4.02
C MET A 9 -1.32 -1.00 4.47
N LEU A 10 -0.22 -1.72 4.68
CA LEU A 10 -0.20 -3.07 5.24
C LEU A 10 0.51 -3.01 6.60
N GLY A 11 -0.28 -2.76 7.65
CA GLY A 11 0.27 -2.40 8.96
C GLY A 11 1.20 -1.19 8.86
N GLY A 12 2.27 -1.21 9.64
CA GLY A 12 3.43 -0.30 9.51
C GLY A 12 4.55 -0.86 8.65
N LEU A 13 4.34 -1.93 7.87
CA LEU A 13 5.41 -2.59 7.12
C LEU A 13 5.47 -2.20 5.64
N ALA A 14 4.34 -1.79 5.07
CA ALA A 14 4.29 -1.38 3.67
C ALA A 14 3.23 -0.30 3.48
N ARG A 15 3.53 0.63 2.58
CA ARG A 15 2.58 1.64 2.11
C ARG A 15 2.78 1.88 0.62
N LEU A 16 1.68 2.00 -0.12
CA LEU A 16 1.66 2.30 -1.54
C LEU A 16 0.78 3.52 -1.78
N ASP A 17 1.38 4.58 -2.28
CA ASP A 17 0.71 5.83 -2.58
C ASP A 17 0.45 5.93 -4.09
N TYR A 18 -0.76 6.32 -4.46
CA TYR A 18 -1.08 6.73 -5.82
C TYR A 18 -0.87 8.24 -5.93
N VAL A 19 0.30 8.65 -6.43
CA VAL A 19 0.76 10.04 -6.41
C VAL A 19 0.15 10.84 -7.56
N GLU A 20 0.26 10.35 -8.79
CA GLU A 20 -0.18 11.08 -9.98
C GLU A 20 -0.88 10.15 -10.97
N GLY A 21 -2.07 10.53 -11.44
CA GLY A 21 -2.75 9.87 -12.54
C GLY A 21 -4.20 10.34 -12.71
N GLY A 22 -4.70 10.26 -13.94
CA GLY A 22 -6.01 10.84 -14.29
C GLY A 22 -7.22 9.94 -14.03
N ARG A 23 -7.02 8.67 -13.65
CA ARG A 23 -8.11 7.70 -13.48
C ARG A 23 -7.83 6.72 -12.33
N PRO A 24 -8.87 6.24 -11.63
CA PRO A 24 -8.68 5.15 -10.69
C PRO A 24 -8.09 3.90 -11.36
N ILE A 25 -7.20 3.21 -10.67
CA ILE A 25 -6.59 1.96 -11.12
C ILE A 25 -7.02 0.80 -10.23
N LEU A 26 -6.90 -0.42 -10.76
CA LEU A 26 -7.15 -1.64 -10.01
C LEU A 26 -5.85 -2.14 -9.41
N ILE A 27 -5.89 -2.31 -8.09
CA ILE A 27 -4.78 -2.85 -7.32
C ILE A 27 -5.32 -4.06 -6.59
N THR A 28 -4.78 -5.22 -6.92
CA THR A 28 -4.99 -6.46 -6.16
C THR A 28 -3.87 -6.56 -5.14
N VAL A 29 -4.23 -6.67 -3.86
CA VAL A 29 -3.27 -6.79 -2.76
C VAL A 29 -3.13 -8.27 -2.41
N ILE A 30 -1.92 -8.80 -2.54
CA ILE A 30 -1.59 -10.17 -2.14
C ILE A 30 -0.72 -10.09 -0.88
N SER A 31 -1.37 -10.24 0.28
CA SER A 31 -0.70 -10.23 1.58
C SER A 31 -1.54 -10.96 2.63
N VAL A 32 -0.88 -11.50 3.65
CA VAL A 32 -1.54 -11.98 4.87
C VAL A 32 -2.07 -10.83 5.74
N LEU A 33 -1.56 -9.62 5.51
CA LEU A 33 -1.99 -8.42 6.20
C LEU A 33 -3.22 -7.83 5.54
N ARG A 34 -4.18 -7.42 6.37
CA ARG A 34 -5.37 -6.74 5.87
C ARG A 34 -5.00 -5.33 5.39
N PRO A 35 -5.34 -4.95 4.15
CA PRO A 35 -5.08 -3.60 3.67
C PRO A 35 -5.94 -2.57 4.40
N HIS A 36 -5.29 -1.51 4.86
CA HIS A 36 -5.95 -0.29 5.30
C HIS A 36 -5.79 0.74 4.20
N PHE A 37 -6.91 1.26 3.67
CA PHE A 37 -6.82 2.33 2.69
C PHE A 37 -7.39 3.64 3.22
N THR A 38 -6.71 4.70 2.83
CA THR A 38 -6.91 6.06 3.32
C THR A 38 -6.38 7.04 2.26
N ASN A 39 -6.41 8.34 2.52
CA ASN A 39 -5.71 9.31 1.68
C ASN A 39 -4.26 9.50 2.16
N ILE A 40 -3.40 10.00 1.27
CA ILE A 40 -1.97 10.22 1.53
C ILE A 40 -1.75 11.10 2.77
N ASP A 41 -2.55 12.16 2.95
CA ASP A 41 -2.43 13.04 4.12
C ASP A 41 -2.66 12.32 5.46
N ARG A 42 -3.68 11.47 5.53
CA ARG A 42 -3.94 10.66 6.73
C ARG A 42 -2.89 9.57 6.89
N ALA A 43 -2.42 8.97 5.80
CA ALA A 43 -1.32 8.01 5.86
C ALA A 43 -0.05 8.66 6.44
N ASN A 44 0.26 9.90 6.06
CA ASN A 44 1.35 10.70 6.63
C ASN A 44 1.16 10.90 8.13
N LYS A 45 -0.04 11.32 8.58
CA LYS A 45 -0.37 11.47 10.00
C LYS A 45 -0.24 10.16 10.78
N LEU A 46 -0.68 9.04 10.20
CA LEU A 46 -0.55 7.72 10.82
C LEU A 46 0.91 7.27 10.93
N CYS A 47 1.73 7.53 9.91
CA CYS A 47 3.17 7.24 9.95
C CYS A 47 3.91 8.12 10.97
N ALA A 48 3.57 9.40 11.05
CA ALA A 48 4.15 10.30 12.06
C ALA A 48 3.84 9.83 13.48
N ARG A 49 2.61 9.38 13.74
CA ARG A 49 2.22 8.77 15.02
C ARG A 49 2.93 7.44 15.30
N LEU A 50 3.29 6.68 14.26
CA LEU A 50 4.07 5.45 14.38
C LEU A 50 5.52 5.75 14.80
N ALA A 51 6.09 6.86 14.34
CA ALA A 51 7.41 7.33 14.73
C ALA A 51 7.42 8.08 16.08
N GLY A 52 6.24 8.44 16.59
CA GLY A 52 6.07 9.17 17.84
C GLY A 52 6.02 8.27 19.09
N PRO A 53 5.67 8.85 20.26
CA PRO A 53 5.58 8.12 21.52
C PRO A 53 4.62 6.92 21.46
N VAL A 54 4.96 5.84 22.16
CA VAL A 54 4.19 4.59 22.22
C VAL A 54 2.72 4.80 22.63
N THR A 55 2.43 5.85 23.40
CA THR A 55 1.07 6.22 23.86
C THR A 55 0.12 6.56 22.71
N ASP A 56 0.62 7.13 21.62
CA ASP A 56 -0.20 7.66 20.51
C ASP A 56 -0.27 6.73 19.29
N TRP A 57 0.32 5.55 19.41
CA TRP A 57 0.47 4.59 18.33
C TRP A 57 -0.88 4.17 17.72
N PRO A 58 -1.01 4.26 16.38
CA PRO A 58 -2.26 3.99 15.70
C PRO A 58 -2.66 2.52 15.85
N ARG A 59 -3.89 2.28 16.33
CA ARG A 59 -4.40 0.90 16.54
C ARG A 59 -4.53 0.11 15.23
N ILE A 60 -4.65 0.81 14.10
CA ILE A 60 -4.93 0.22 12.79
C ILE A 60 -3.67 -0.26 12.06
N LEU A 61 -2.50 0.31 12.36
CA LEU A 61 -1.24 -0.09 11.73
C LEU A 61 -0.60 -1.22 12.55
N ARG A 62 -1.11 -2.43 12.36
CA ARG A 62 -0.55 -3.66 12.97
C ARG A 62 -0.27 -4.67 11.86
N PRO A 63 0.92 -5.30 11.82
CA PRO A 63 2.11 -5.15 12.69
C PRO A 63 2.82 -3.78 12.59
N PRO A 64 3.74 -3.44 13.54
CA PRO A 64 4.19 -4.26 14.66
C PRO A 64 3.13 -4.36 15.78
N ARG A 65 3.31 -5.36 16.66
CA ARG A 65 2.45 -5.56 17.84
C ARG A 65 2.88 -4.61 18.96
N ARG A 66 1.97 -4.34 19.90
CA ARG A 66 2.20 -3.46 21.06
C ARG A 66 3.09 -4.09 22.14
N ASP A 67 4.27 -4.52 21.73
CA ASP A 67 5.35 -4.88 22.64
C ASP A 67 6.29 -3.69 22.73
N VAL A 68 6.48 -3.14 23.93
CA VAL A 68 7.17 -1.86 24.14
C VAL A 68 8.56 -1.84 23.49
N MET A 69 9.31 -2.93 23.62
CA MET A 69 10.64 -3.07 23.01
C MET A 69 10.58 -3.05 21.49
N ARG A 70 9.65 -3.80 20.88
CA ARG A 70 9.46 -3.79 19.42
C ARG A 70 8.98 -2.46 18.89
N LEU A 71 8.19 -1.71 19.66
CA LEU A 71 7.72 -0.38 19.25
C LEU A 71 8.87 0.63 19.25
N HIS A 72 9.71 0.63 20.29
CA HIS A 72 10.89 1.52 20.35
C HIS A 72 11.90 1.24 19.24
N ALA A 73 12.08 -0.03 18.88
CA ALA A 73 13.00 -0.43 17.82
C ALA A 73 12.39 -0.36 16.42
N PHE A 74 11.11 0.00 16.28
CA PHE A 74 10.46 -0.04 14.97
C PHE A 74 10.97 1.10 14.08
N PRO A 75 11.53 0.79 12.91
CA PRO A 75 12.09 1.82 12.04
C PRO A 75 11.00 2.69 11.40
N PRO A 76 11.32 3.96 11.07
CA PRO A 76 10.40 4.82 10.34
C PRO A 76 10.17 4.30 8.92
N LEU A 77 8.96 4.51 8.39
CA LEU A 77 8.69 4.29 6.97
C LEU A 77 9.34 5.41 6.16
N LYS A 78 10.07 5.03 5.12
CA LYS A 78 10.68 5.95 4.16
C LYS A 78 10.27 5.57 2.74
N PRO A 79 10.31 6.51 1.77
CA PRO A 79 10.15 6.17 0.36
C PRO A 79 11.22 5.15 -0.03
N ALA A 80 10.82 4.09 -0.72
CA ALA A 80 11.67 2.97 -1.10
C ALA A 80 11.76 2.83 -2.62
N LEU A 81 10.64 3.02 -3.33
CA LEU A 81 10.56 2.90 -4.78
C LEU A 81 9.52 3.86 -5.33
N ARG A 82 9.88 4.67 -6.32
CA ARG A 82 8.94 5.45 -7.13
C ARG A 82 8.86 4.81 -8.51
N VAL A 83 7.65 4.47 -8.95
CA VAL A 83 7.44 3.70 -10.18
C VAL A 83 6.39 4.36 -11.06
N SER A 84 6.70 4.42 -12.36
CA SER A 84 5.77 4.82 -13.41
C SER A 84 5.20 3.58 -14.07
N ALA A 85 3.87 3.42 -14.05
CA ALA A 85 3.19 2.24 -14.58
C ALA A 85 2.10 2.64 -15.57
N TYR A 86 1.73 1.73 -16.45
CA TYR A 86 0.63 1.92 -17.40
C TYR A 86 0.02 0.56 -17.71
N GLY A 87 -1.30 0.54 -17.93
CA GLY A 87 -2.08 -0.67 -18.10
C GLY A 87 -2.50 -0.84 -19.55
N HIS A 88 -2.03 -1.90 -20.21
CA HIS A 88 -2.32 -2.17 -21.63
C HIS A 88 -3.62 -2.93 -21.87
N TYR A 89 -3.97 -3.83 -20.95
CA TYR A 89 -4.99 -4.85 -21.16
C TYR A 89 -6.09 -4.75 -20.11
N ASP A 90 -7.33 -5.00 -20.50
CA ASP A 90 -8.49 -4.88 -19.61
C ASP A 90 -8.53 -5.96 -18.52
N CYS A 91 -7.99 -7.15 -18.79
CA CYS A 91 -8.08 -8.32 -17.90
C CYS A 91 -6.70 -8.88 -17.53
N MET A 92 -5.66 -8.04 -17.50
CA MET A 92 -4.33 -8.49 -17.07
C MET A 92 -3.66 -7.53 -16.09
N ALA A 93 -2.85 -8.09 -15.20
CA ALA A 93 -1.89 -7.31 -14.43
C ALA A 93 -0.72 -6.88 -15.32
N SER A 94 -0.27 -5.64 -15.15
CA SER A 94 0.85 -5.05 -15.90
C SER A 94 2.13 -4.95 -15.07
N LEU A 95 2.01 -4.85 -13.74
CA LEU A 95 3.14 -4.65 -12.84
C LEU A 95 2.84 -5.21 -11.45
N ASP A 96 3.83 -5.86 -10.83
CA ASP A 96 3.83 -6.16 -9.40
C ASP A 96 4.79 -5.18 -8.68
N VAL A 97 4.30 -4.50 -7.65
CA VAL A 97 5.14 -3.79 -6.66
C VAL A 97 5.26 -4.67 -5.42
N VAL A 98 6.48 -5.07 -5.08
CA VAL A 98 6.76 -6.11 -4.09
C VAL A 98 7.39 -5.52 -2.84
N TRP A 99 6.92 -5.94 -1.66
CA TRP A 99 7.57 -5.73 -0.37
C TRP A 99 8.04 -7.07 0.18
N SER A 100 9.36 -7.23 0.28
CA SER A 100 10.00 -8.48 0.72
C SER A 100 9.46 -8.92 2.09
N GLY A 101 8.92 -10.14 2.16
CA GLY A 101 8.36 -10.71 3.39
C GLY A 101 6.98 -10.19 3.81
N VAL A 102 6.39 -9.22 3.09
CA VAL A 102 5.05 -8.66 3.39
C VAL A 102 4.02 -9.09 2.35
N GLY A 103 4.41 -9.10 1.07
CA GLY A 103 3.51 -9.39 -0.05
C GLY A 103 3.76 -8.47 -1.23
N TRP A 104 2.78 -8.35 -2.12
CA TRP A 104 2.87 -7.45 -3.27
C TRP A 104 1.50 -6.89 -3.67
N CYS A 105 1.55 -5.83 -4.46
CA CYS A 105 0.40 -5.21 -5.10
C CYS A 105 0.53 -5.40 -6.62
N ALA A 106 -0.46 -6.07 -7.22
CA ALA A 106 -0.56 -6.21 -8.66
C ALA A 106 -1.46 -5.10 -9.24
N LEU A 107 -0.92 -4.32 -10.18
CA LEU A 107 -1.67 -3.30 -10.90
C LEU A 107 -2.30 -3.94 -12.13
N ALA A 108 -3.62 -3.87 -12.25
CA ALA A 108 -4.37 -4.54 -13.31
C ALA A 108 -5.35 -3.63 -14.05
N GLY A 109 -5.74 -4.09 -15.23
CA GLY A 109 -6.66 -3.40 -16.10
C GLY A 109 -5.98 -2.34 -16.97
N ARG A 110 -6.80 -1.65 -17.77
CA ARG A 110 -6.34 -0.64 -18.72
C ARG A 110 -6.36 0.75 -18.09
N PHE A 111 -5.21 1.40 -18.02
CA PHE A 111 -5.08 2.74 -17.45
C PHE A 111 -3.93 3.53 -18.12
N PRO A 112 -4.08 4.86 -18.25
CA PRO A 112 -3.00 5.72 -18.75
C PRO A 112 -1.80 5.69 -17.79
N PRO A 113 -0.64 6.27 -18.16
CA PRO A 113 0.50 6.38 -17.25
C PRO A 113 0.11 6.97 -15.88
N VAL A 114 0.59 6.31 -14.83
CA VAL A 114 0.42 6.68 -13.42
C VAL A 114 1.75 6.64 -12.70
N VAL A 115 1.88 7.40 -11.63
CA VAL A 115 3.03 7.37 -10.71
C VAL A 115 2.57 6.86 -9.35
N LEU A 116 3.23 5.79 -8.91
CA LEU A 116 3.07 5.25 -7.57
C LEU A 116 4.35 5.41 -6.77
N GLU A 117 4.20 5.55 -5.46
CA GLU A 117 5.34 5.59 -4.53
C GLU A 117 5.14 4.58 -3.41
N ALA A 118 6.07 3.64 -3.33
CA ALA A 118 6.09 2.59 -2.35
C ALA A 118 7.04 2.95 -1.20
N TRP A 119 6.58 2.70 0.02
CA TRP A 119 7.24 3.01 1.27
C TRP A 119 7.43 1.74 2.09
N SER A 120 8.52 1.68 2.83
CA SER A 120 8.83 0.56 3.73
C SER A 120 9.67 1.04 4.93
N PRO A 121 9.71 0.26 6.03
CA PRO A 121 10.75 0.34 7.05
C PRO A 121 12.14 0.63 6.49
N ASN A 122 12.73 1.77 6.87
CA ASN A 122 14.04 2.23 6.38
C ASN A 122 14.18 2.39 4.86
N GLY A 123 13.12 2.24 4.06
CA GLY A 123 13.16 2.38 2.61
C GLY A 123 13.81 1.19 1.88
N VAL A 124 13.85 0.00 2.50
CA VAL A 124 14.51 -1.19 1.94
C VAL A 124 13.52 -2.27 1.53
N GLY A 125 13.97 -3.21 0.69
CA GLY A 125 13.23 -4.45 0.40
C GLY A 125 12.01 -4.27 -0.52
N VAL A 126 11.94 -3.17 -1.26
CA VAL A 126 10.88 -2.88 -2.22
C VAL A 126 11.43 -2.88 -3.64
N TYR A 127 10.75 -3.55 -4.56
CA TYR A 127 11.16 -3.62 -5.96
C TYR A 127 9.95 -3.92 -6.86
N GLU A 128 10.11 -3.67 -8.16
CA GLU A 128 9.14 -4.05 -9.18
C GLU A 128 9.49 -5.40 -9.82
N ARG A 129 8.47 -6.10 -10.33
CA ARG A 129 8.67 -7.29 -11.16
C ARG A 129 7.53 -7.48 -12.15
N LYS A 130 7.73 -8.40 -13.11
CA LYS A 130 6.65 -8.91 -13.95
C LYS A 130 5.59 -9.62 -13.09
N PRO A 131 4.29 -9.44 -13.36
CA PRO A 131 3.24 -10.07 -12.57
C PRO A 131 3.35 -11.59 -12.52
N LEU A 132 3.28 -12.15 -11.31
CA LEU A 132 3.24 -13.62 -11.15
C LEU A 132 1.86 -14.21 -11.45
N LEU A 133 0.80 -13.43 -11.26
CA LEU A 133 -0.58 -13.82 -11.50
C LEU A 133 -1.23 -12.87 -12.53
N PRO A 134 -0.73 -12.83 -13.77
CA PRO A 134 -1.17 -11.84 -14.75
C PRO A 134 -2.65 -11.97 -15.12
N TYR A 135 -3.25 -13.16 -15.05
CA TYR A 135 -4.61 -13.43 -15.52
C TYR A 135 -5.66 -13.63 -14.42
N GLU A 136 -5.30 -13.44 -13.15
CA GLU A 136 -6.22 -13.64 -12.03
C GLU A 136 -7.35 -12.59 -12.01
N PHE A 137 -7.12 -11.44 -12.65
CA PHE A 137 -8.12 -10.40 -12.77
C PHE A 137 -9.06 -10.63 -13.97
N THR A 138 -10.34 -10.89 -13.68
CA THR A 138 -11.36 -11.19 -14.71
C THR A 138 -12.16 -9.97 -15.20
N GLY A 139 -11.65 -8.75 -15.01
CA GLY A 139 -12.37 -7.53 -15.43
C GLY A 139 -13.46 -7.05 -14.46
N LYS A 140 -13.87 -7.89 -13.49
CA LYS A 140 -14.94 -7.56 -12.53
C LYS A 140 -14.37 -6.96 -11.24
N VAL A 141 -14.86 -5.79 -10.87
CA VAL A 141 -14.43 -5.09 -9.65
C VAL A 141 -15.47 -5.32 -8.56
N ALA A 142 -15.10 -6.04 -7.50
CA ALA A 142 -15.91 -6.04 -6.29
C ALA A 142 -15.80 -4.68 -5.57
N LYS A 143 -16.93 -4.18 -5.03
CA LYS A 143 -16.91 -2.99 -4.16
C LYS A 143 -15.92 -3.22 -3.02
N ARG A 144 -15.05 -2.24 -2.77
CA ARG A 144 -14.08 -2.25 -1.67
C ARG A 144 -14.83 -2.48 -0.35
N SER A 145 -14.59 -3.62 0.31
CA SER A 145 -15.04 -3.85 1.67
C SER A 145 -13.89 -3.53 2.63
N GLN A 146 -14.11 -2.55 3.50
CA GLN A 146 -13.18 -2.26 4.60
C GLN A 146 -13.90 -2.51 5.92
N VAL A 147 -13.58 -3.62 6.55
CA VAL A 147 -14.18 -4.03 7.84
C VAL A 147 -13.57 -3.26 9.02
N LEU A 148 -12.38 -2.67 8.85
CA LEU A 148 -11.71 -1.90 9.89
C LEU A 148 -12.35 -0.51 10.06
N ARG A 149 -12.89 -0.22 11.26
CA ARG A 149 -13.42 1.10 11.63
C ARG A 149 -12.37 2.19 11.37
N LYS A 150 -12.77 3.23 10.64
CA LYS A 150 -11.96 4.45 10.50
C LYS A 150 -11.77 5.03 11.90
N THR A 151 -10.53 5.15 12.37
CA THR A 151 -10.25 5.83 13.64
C THR A 151 -10.54 7.32 13.43
N PRO A 152 -11.27 8.00 14.35
CA PRO A 152 -11.42 9.45 14.29
C PRO A 152 -10.03 10.11 14.27
N ALA A 153 -9.94 11.23 13.54
CA ALA A 153 -8.72 12.01 13.40
C ALA A 153 -8.29 12.61 14.74
#